data_AF-A0A966I6A5-F1
#
_entry.id   AF-A0A966I6A5-F1
#
_cell.length_a   1.000
_cell.length_b   1.000
_cell.length_c   1.000
_cell.angle_alpha   90.00
_cell.angle_beta   90.00
_cell.angle_gamma   90.00
#
_symmetry.space_group_name_H-M   'P 1'
#
loop_
_entity.id
_entity.type
_entity.pdbx_description
1 polymer ?
#
loop_
_entity_poly.entity_id
_entity_poly.type
_entity_poly.pdbx_seq_one_letter_code
_entity_poly.pdbx_strand_id
1 'polypeptide(L)'
;MSYKTQLLRGTAIAASLFTASASFAGSHSDVCNTLTPIGDLGSFSGEVITIAGSITGGQDEEMLLNTISCFEKATGAKVEYSGSRDFAALIVADLRSNNAPNIAIFPQPGLAGDMAKEGHLVPLGDATASWMAENYGAGQSWVDLGTYADANGNKNMYGFAFKMDLKSLVWYSPEQFEDNGYEIPGTMEDLIALSDQMVADGNTPWCIGVESGNATGWTATDWMED
;
A
#
# COMPACT_ATOMS: atom_id res chain seq x y z
N MET A 1 37.53 49.06 -7.65
CA MET A 1 38.57 48.03 -7.48
C MET A 1 38.31 46.92 -8.48
N SER A 2 39.30 46.65 -9.32
CA SER A 2 39.23 45.83 -10.53
C SER A 2 39.64 44.38 -10.25
N TYR A 3 38.96 43.45 -10.94
CA TYR A 3 39.31 42.08 -11.36
C TYR A 3 40.47 41.33 -10.68
N LYS A 4 40.21 40.04 -10.37
CA LYS A 4 41.11 38.94 -10.74
C LYS A 4 40.41 37.57 -10.72
N THR A 5 40.24 37.00 -11.91
CA THR A 5 40.02 35.58 -12.18
C THR A 5 41.34 34.82 -12.01
N GLN A 6 41.37 33.77 -11.19
CA GLN A 6 42.34 32.64 -11.18
C GLN A 6 41.75 31.60 -10.20
N LEU A 7 41.76 30.27 -10.37
CA LEU A 7 42.32 29.37 -11.37
C LEU A 7 41.63 28.01 -11.13
N LEU A 8 41.36 27.25 -12.19
CA LEU A 8 41.11 25.81 -12.09
C LEU A 8 42.29 25.13 -11.37
N ARG A 9 42.02 24.39 -10.30
CA ARG A 9 42.87 23.28 -9.85
C ARG A 9 41.97 22.14 -9.43
N GLY A 10 42.10 21.04 -10.17
CA GLY A 10 41.34 19.82 -9.97
C GLY A 10 41.63 19.19 -8.62
N THR A 11 40.57 18.68 -8.02
CA THR A 11 40.62 17.64 -7.00
C THR A 11 39.95 16.44 -7.64
N ALA A 12 40.73 15.37 -7.84
CA ALA A 12 40.23 14.10 -8.32
C ALA A 12 39.10 13.61 -7.40
N ILE A 13 37.92 13.41 -7.97
CA ILE A 13 36.84 12.66 -7.31
C ILE A 13 37.29 11.21 -7.34
N ALA A 14 37.81 10.71 -6.21
CA ALA A 14 37.96 9.29 -6.01
C ALA A 14 36.55 8.69 -5.92
N ALA A 15 36.08 8.11 -7.03
CA ALA A 15 34.90 7.27 -7.03
C ALA A 15 35.24 5.98 -6.28
N SER A 16 34.98 5.97 -4.97
CA SER A 16 35.01 4.76 -4.16
C SER A 16 33.84 3.88 -4.59
N LEU A 17 34.07 2.98 -5.54
CA LEU A 17 33.20 1.85 -5.81
C LEU A 17 33.16 0.97 -4.57
N PHE A 18 32.16 1.17 -3.71
CA PHE A 18 31.76 0.16 -2.75
C PHE A 18 31.09 -0.97 -3.53
N THR A 19 31.85 -2.00 -3.88
CA THR A 19 31.28 -3.30 -4.23
C THR A 19 30.71 -3.90 -2.94
N ALA A 20 29.43 -3.67 -2.68
CA ALA A 20 28.70 -4.44 -1.68
C ALA A 20 28.48 -5.85 -2.25
N SER A 21 29.41 -6.76 -1.96
CA SER A 21 29.15 -8.19 -2.08
C SER A 21 28.14 -8.56 -0.99
N ALA A 22 26.85 -8.59 -1.35
CA ALA A 22 25.81 -9.13 -0.48
C ALA A 22 25.96 -10.64 -0.41
N SER A 23 26.69 -11.11 0.60
CA SER A 23 26.62 -12.50 1.04
C SER A 23 25.24 -12.70 1.68
N PHE A 24 24.32 -13.35 0.97
CA PHE A 24 23.06 -13.84 1.53
C PHE A 24 23.34 -15.03 2.45
N ALA A 25 23.79 -14.73 3.66
CA ALA A 25 23.66 -15.65 4.79
C ALA A 25 22.37 -15.28 5.51
N GLY A 26 21.46 -16.24 5.65
CA GLY A 26 20.15 -16.06 6.30
C GLY A 26 20.26 -15.79 7.81
N SER A 27 20.75 -14.61 8.19
CA SER A 27 20.49 -14.05 9.51
C SER A 27 19.10 -13.41 9.47
N HIS A 28 18.21 -13.84 10.37
CA HIS A 28 16.99 -13.10 10.64
C HIS A 28 17.41 -11.78 11.30
N SER A 29 17.66 -10.76 10.48
CA SER A 29 17.90 -9.40 10.96
C SER A 29 16.70 -8.96 11.79
N ASP A 30 16.95 -8.26 12.91
CA ASP A 30 15.87 -7.63 13.68
C ASP A 30 15.02 -6.77 12.73
N VAL A 31 13.72 -7.09 12.61
CA VAL A 31 12.78 -6.44 11.70
C VAL A 31 12.65 -4.94 11.98
N CYS A 32 13.10 -4.48 13.15
CA CYS A 32 13.10 -3.08 13.55
C CYS A 32 14.39 -2.33 13.19
N ASN A 33 15.41 -3.04 12.73
CA ASN A 33 16.65 -2.44 12.25
C ASN A 33 16.48 -1.97 10.79
N THR A 34 15.78 -0.86 10.61
CA THR A 34 15.50 -0.25 9.31
C THR A 34 16.58 0.76 8.92
N LEU A 35 16.69 1.09 7.62
CA LEU A 35 17.69 2.04 7.09
C LEU A 35 17.56 3.45 7.68
N THR A 36 16.34 3.82 8.11
CA THR A 36 16.07 5.09 8.80
C THR A 36 15.71 4.77 10.24
N PRO A 37 16.46 5.28 11.24
CA PRO A 37 16.13 5.01 12.63
C PRO A 37 14.68 5.38 12.96
N ILE A 38 13.99 4.50 13.67
CA ILE A 38 12.71 4.82 14.29
C ILE A 38 13.00 5.94 15.31
N GLY A 39 12.38 7.10 15.11
CA GLY A 39 12.53 8.25 16.00
C GLY A 39 11.90 8.01 17.38
N ASP A 40 11.85 9.05 18.21
CA ASP A 40 11.05 8.99 19.45
C ASP A 40 9.56 8.96 19.08
N LEU A 41 8.92 7.81 19.31
CA LEU A 41 7.50 7.59 19.08
C LEU A 41 6.65 7.84 20.34
N GLY A 42 7.27 8.22 21.46
CA GLY A 42 6.62 8.35 22.75
C GLY A 42 6.52 7.03 23.53
N SER A 43 5.84 7.09 24.69
CA SER A 43 5.63 5.95 25.59
C SER A 43 4.15 5.73 25.83
N PHE A 44 3.68 4.52 25.54
CA PHE A 44 2.28 4.09 25.60
C PHE A 44 2.15 2.79 26.42
N SER A 45 3.04 2.59 27.39
CA SER A 45 3.03 1.39 28.22
C SER A 45 1.70 1.22 28.97
N GLY A 46 1.08 0.05 28.78
CA GLY A 46 -0.22 -0.28 29.36
C GLY A 46 -1.42 0.03 28.47
N GLU A 47 -1.23 0.75 27.36
CA GLU A 47 -2.27 0.98 26.36
C GLU A 47 -2.46 -0.25 25.46
N VAL A 48 -3.71 -0.50 25.07
CA VAL A 48 -4.09 -1.52 24.08
C VAL A 48 -4.73 -0.83 22.88
N ILE A 49 -4.13 -0.99 21.71
CA ILE A 49 -4.60 -0.42 20.45
C ILE A 49 -5.17 -1.55 19.60
N THR A 50 -6.42 -1.42 19.20
CA THR A 50 -7.10 -2.39 18.31
C THR A 50 -7.04 -1.90 16.87
N ILE A 51 -6.65 -2.79 15.95
CA ILE A 51 -6.59 -2.52 14.52
C ILE A 51 -7.43 -3.59 13.80
N ALA A 52 -8.34 -3.17 12.92
CA ALA A 52 -9.09 -4.09 12.08
C ALA A 52 -8.79 -3.86 10.60
N GLY A 53 -8.77 -4.91 9.79
CA GLY A 53 -8.52 -4.80 8.35
C GLY A 53 -8.85 -6.06 7.56
N SER A 54 -8.71 -5.97 6.23
CA SER A 54 -8.94 -7.12 5.33
C SER A 54 -7.71 -7.99 5.09
N ILE A 55 -6.54 -7.58 5.60
CA ILE A 55 -5.29 -8.31 5.38
C ILE A 55 -5.31 -9.59 6.23
N THR A 56 -5.24 -10.74 5.57
CA THR A 56 -5.27 -12.06 6.22
C THR A 56 -4.32 -13.02 5.53
N GLY A 57 -3.51 -13.71 6.31
CA GLY A 57 -2.56 -14.74 5.90
C GLY A 57 -1.41 -14.23 5.05
N GLY A 58 -0.42 -15.12 4.87
CA GLY A 58 0.70 -14.90 3.95
C GLY A 58 1.60 -13.73 4.32
N GLN A 59 2.35 -13.27 3.32
CA GLN A 59 3.42 -12.29 3.50
C GLN A 59 2.91 -10.90 3.89
N ASP A 60 1.72 -10.49 3.42
CA ASP A 60 1.17 -9.17 3.74
C ASP A 60 0.81 -9.04 5.23
N GLU A 61 0.19 -10.06 5.82
CA GLU A 61 -0.10 -10.05 7.26
C GLU A 61 1.21 -10.10 8.07
N GLU A 62 2.17 -10.92 7.67
CA GLU A 62 3.49 -10.99 8.32
C GLU A 62 4.19 -9.62 8.32
N MET A 63 4.18 -8.90 7.19
CA MET A 63 4.79 -7.57 7.07
C MET A 63 4.08 -6.52 7.92
N LEU A 64 2.76 -6.55 8.01
CA LEU A 64 1.98 -5.69 8.91
C LEU A 64 2.34 -5.96 10.37
N LEU A 65 2.34 -7.23 10.78
CA LEU A 65 2.67 -7.63 12.15
C LEU A 65 4.13 -7.29 12.50
N ASN A 66 5.06 -7.37 11.55
CA ASN A 66 6.44 -6.93 11.75
C ASN A 66 6.51 -5.42 12.04
N THR A 67 5.78 -4.60 11.30
CA THR A 67 5.71 -3.15 11.52
C THR A 67 5.10 -2.83 12.89
N ILE A 68 4.00 -3.52 13.24
CA ILE A 68 3.36 -3.41 14.56
C ILE A 68 4.35 -3.78 15.67
N SER A 69 5.11 -4.87 15.51
CA SER A 69 6.07 -5.32 16.53
C SER A 69 7.14 -4.27 16.84
N CYS A 70 7.52 -3.46 15.85
CA CYS A 70 8.49 -2.38 16.05
C CYS A 70 7.89 -1.19 16.79
N PHE A 71 6.63 -0.87 16.51
CA PHE A 71 5.89 0.13 17.28
C PHE A 71 5.72 -0.31 18.74
N GLU A 72 5.33 -1.56 19.00
CA GLU A 72 5.20 -2.11 20.36
C GLU A 72 6.53 -2.09 21.11
N LYS A 73 7.63 -2.54 20.49
CA LYS A 73 8.97 -2.50 21.08
C LYS A 73 9.43 -1.08 21.40
N ALA A 74 9.14 -0.12 20.54
CA ALA A 74 9.58 1.26 20.70
C ALA A 74 8.79 2.01 21.78
N THR A 75 7.49 1.70 21.95
CA THR A 75 6.57 2.51 22.76
C THR A 75 6.06 1.81 24.02
N GLY A 76 6.12 0.48 24.08
CA GLY A 76 5.53 -0.33 25.14
C GLY A 76 4.02 -0.54 25.03
N ALA A 77 3.35 -0.04 23.98
CA ALA A 77 1.95 -0.36 23.70
C ALA A 77 1.79 -1.85 23.39
N LYS A 78 0.55 -2.35 23.56
CA LYS A 78 0.10 -3.60 22.96
C LYS A 78 -0.82 -3.28 21.78
N VAL A 79 -0.66 -3.97 20.66
CA VAL A 79 -1.50 -3.83 19.49
C VAL A 79 -2.19 -5.16 19.19
N GLU A 80 -3.51 -5.13 19.04
CA GLU A 80 -4.32 -6.28 18.68
C GLU A 80 -4.87 -6.09 17.27
N TYR A 81 -4.32 -6.85 16.31
CA TYR A 81 -4.79 -6.86 14.93
C TYR A 81 -5.86 -7.93 14.71
N SER A 82 -6.96 -7.55 14.05
CA SER A 82 -8.04 -8.43 13.62
C SER A 82 -8.20 -8.35 12.10
N GLY A 83 -7.66 -9.34 11.40
CA GLY A 83 -7.82 -9.52 9.96
C GLY A 83 -9.06 -10.35 9.61
N SER A 84 -9.87 -9.89 8.67
CA SER A 84 -11.01 -10.67 8.15
C SER A 84 -11.29 -10.41 6.68
N ARG A 85 -11.56 -11.48 5.92
CA ARG A 85 -12.05 -11.37 4.54
C ARG A 85 -13.43 -10.71 4.46
N ASP A 86 -14.21 -10.78 5.54
CA ASP A 86 -15.52 -10.13 5.66
C ASP A 86 -15.44 -8.73 6.30
N PHE A 87 -14.24 -8.13 6.37
CA PHE A 87 -13.98 -6.85 7.05
C PHE A 87 -15.01 -5.77 6.72
N ALA A 88 -15.37 -5.58 5.45
CA ALA A 88 -16.30 -4.52 5.03
C ALA A 88 -17.68 -4.62 5.70
N ALA A 89 -18.20 -5.83 5.90
CA ALA A 89 -19.47 -6.03 6.59
C ALA A 89 -19.30 -5.88 8.11
N LEU A 90 -18.21 -6.43 8.66
CA LEU A 90 -17.93 -6.40 10.11
C LEU A 90 -17.70 -4.98 10.61
N ILE A 91 -16.87 -4.19 9.92
CA ILE A 91 -16.53 -2.84 10.37
C ILE A 91 -17.75 -1.92 10.43
N VAL A 92 -18.69 -2.05 9.49
CA VAL A 92 -19.95 -1.28 9.50
C VAL A 92 -20.79 -1.65 10.72
N ALA A 93 -20.89 -2.93 11.05
CA ALA A 93 -21.63 -3.39 12.22
C ALA A 93 -20.96 -2.92 13.53
N ASP A 94 -19.64 -3.02 13.63
CA ASP A 94 -18.86 -2.60 14.80
C ASP A 94 -18.98 -1.09 15.04
N LEU A 95 -18.83 -0.27 14.00
CA LEU A 95 -18.95 1.19 14.10
C LEU A 95 -20.36 1.62 14.56
N ARG A 96 -21.42 1.00 14.01
CA ARG A 96 -22.81 1.32 14.36
C ARG A 96 -23.25 0.78 15.73
N SER A 97 -22.57 -0.25 16.25
CA SER A 97 -22.83 -0.84 17.56
C SER A 97 -21.94 -0.26 18.67
N ASN A 98 -21.16 0.78 18.38
CA ASN A 98 -20.23 1.41 19.32
C ASN A 98 -19.16 0.43 19.85
N ASN A 99 -18.70 -0.47 18.98
CA ASN A 99 -17.63 -1.44 19.20
C ASN A 99 -16.46 -1.20 18.23
N ALA A 100 -16.20 0.07 17.89
CA ALA A 100 -15.21 0.45 16.90
C ALA A 100 -13.77 0.06 17.32
N PRO A 101 -12.92 -0.42 16.40
CA PRO A 101 -11.49 -0.50 16.66
C PRO A 101 -10.89 0.90 16.76
N ASN A 102 -9.71 1.03 17.34
CA ASN A 102 -8.98 2.29 17.37
C ASN A 102 -8.54 2.72 15.95
N ILE A 103 -8.17 1.75 15.09
CA ILE A 103 -7.76 1.97 13.71
C ILE A 103 -8.46 0.95 12.80
N ALA A 104 -8.98 1.42 11.67
CA ALA A 104 -9.55 0.57 10.63
C ALA A 104 -8.80 0.78 9.31
N ILE A 105 -8.29 -0.31 8.74
CA ILE A 105 -7.61 -0.35 7.45
C ILE A 105 -8.66 -0.54 6.37
N PHE A 106 -9.18 0.56 5.83
CA PHE A 106 -10.16 0.52 4.74
C PHE A 106 -9.47 0.32 3.39
N PRO A 107 -9.74 -0.80 2.67
CA PRO A 107 -9.25 -0.96 1.30
C PRO A 107 -10.05 -0.11 0.29
N GLN A 108 -11.25 0.32 0.66
CA GLN A 108 -12.18 1.05 -0.20
C GLN A 108 -12.42 2.47 0.35
N PRO A 109 -11.94 3.53 -0.32
CA PRO A 109 -12.17 4.92 0.09
C PRO A 109 -13.67 5.28 0.22
N GLY A 110 -14.51 4.74 -0.65
CA GLY A 110 -15.96 4.98 -0.61
C GLY A 110 -16.61 4.56 0.71
N LEU A 111 -16.27 3.38 1.22
CA LEU A 111 -16.78 2.88 2.50
C LEU A 111 -16.32 3.77 3.67
N ALA A 112 -15.05 4.20 3.68
CA ALA A 112 -14.57 5.16 4.67
C ALA A 112 -15.34 6.48 4.60
N GLY A 113 -15.62 6.98 3.39
CA GLY A 113 -16.43 8.18 3.19
C GLY A 113 -17.86 8.04 3.69
N ASP A 114 -18.50 6.88 3.55
CA ASP A 114 -19.83 6.64 4.11
C ASP A 114 -19.80 6.59 5.65
N MET A 115 -18.77 5.96 6.24
CA MET A 115 -18.60 5.97 7.70
C MET A 115 -18.30 7.38 8.25
N ALA A 116 -17.59 8.24 7.50
CA ALA A 116 -17.39 9.63 7.86
C ALA A 116 -18.71 10.43 7.85
N LYS A 117 -19.56 10.24 6.83
CA LYS A 117 -20.89 10.88 6.75
C LYS A 117 -21.80 10.45 7.90
N GLU A 118 -21.67 9.21 8.37
CA GLU A 118 -22.40 8.69 9.53
C GLU A 118 -21.81 9.17 10.88
N GLY A 119 -20.67 9.88 10.87
CA GLY A 119 -20.04 10.43 12.07
C GLY A 119 -19.20 9.41 12.86
N HIS A 120 -18.82 8.30 12.24
CA HIS A 120 -18.07 7.23 12.89
C HIS A 120 -16.54 7.40 12.81
N LEU A 121 -16.04 8.32 11.97
CA LEU A 121 -14.60 8.57 11.81
C LEU A 121 -14.16 9.88 12.47
N VAL A 122 -12.92 9.90 12.96
CA VAL A 122 -12.30 11.06 13.60
C VAL A 122 -11.43 11.81 12.59
N PRO A 123 -11.55 13.15 12.45
CA PRO A 123 -10.65 13.93 11.60
C PRO A 123 -9.19 13.81 12.04
N LEU A 124 -8.28 13.61 11.09
CA LEU A 124 -6.84 13.50 11.33
C LEU A 124 -6.14 14.86 11.44
N GLY A 125 -6.80 15.93 10.99
CA GLY A 125 -6.35 17.32 11.09
C GLY A 125 -5.34 17.76 10.01
N ASP A 126 -5.15 19.07 9.94
CA ASP A 126 -4.40 19.73 8.86
C ASP A 126 -2.90 19.40 8.86
N ALA A 127 -2.32 19.10 10.03
CA ALA A 127 -0.92 18.71 10.13
C ALA A 127 -0.65 17.38 9.41
N THR A 128 -1.55 16.41 9.59
CA THR A 128 -1.49 15.10 8.93
C THR A 128 -1.69 15.24 7.41
N ALA A 129 -2.63 16.09 7.01
CA ALA A 129 -2.87 16.41 5.60
C ALA A 129 -1.65 17.05 4.94
N SER A 130 -1.05 18.05 5.59
CA SER A 130 0.13 18.76 5.09
C SER A 130 1.32 17.79 4.97
N TRP A 131 1.53 16.97 6.01
CA TRP A 131 2.60 15.96 5.98
C TRP A 131 2.43 15.00 4.79
N MET A 132 1.22 14.48 4.57
CA MET A 132 0.96 13.59 3.43
C MET A 132 1.19 14.28 2.09
N ALA A 133 0.69 15.52 1.93
CA ALA A 133 0.87 16.28 0.70
C ALA A 133 2.34 16.57 0.38
N GLU A 134 3.16 16.80 1.40
CA GLU A 134 4.59 17.11 1.26
C GLU A 134 5.47 15.87 1.07
N ASN A 135 5.08 14.73 1.64
CA ASN A 135 5.94 13.54 1.68
C ASN A 135 5.57 12.48 0.63
N TYR A 136 4.36 12.50 0.07
CA TYR A 136 3.92 11.50 -0.90
C TYR A 136 3.96 12.05 -2.33
N GLY A 137 4.37 11.21 -3.30
CA GLY A 137 4.60 11.65 -4.68
C GLY A 137 3.38 12.24 -5.40
N ALA A 138 2.16 11.78 -5.08
CA ALA A 138 0.93 12.35 -5.65
C ALA A 138 0.34 13.51 -4.82
N GLY A 139 1.03 13.91 -3.74
CA GLY A 139 0.74 15.06 -2.90
C GLY A 139 -0.72 15.21 -2.52
N GLN A 140 -1.32 16.34 -2.92
CA GLN A 140 -2.71 16.69 -2.62
C GLN A 140 -3.72 15.62 -3.04
N SER A 141 -3.43 14.84 -4.10
CA SER A 141 -4.34 13.78 -4.55
C SER A 141 -4.56 12.71 -3.46
N TRP A 142 -3.55 12.43 -2.63
CA TRP A 142 -3.68 11.51 -1.51
C TRP A 142 -4.52 12.09 -0.37
N VAL A 143 -4.37 13.39 -0.11
CA VAL A 143 -5.19 14.10 0.87
C VAL A 143 -6.65 14.14 0.44
N ASP A 144 -6.91 14.45 -0.84
CA ASP A 144 -8.25 14.51 -1.40
C ASP A 144 -8.93 13.14 -1.36
N LEU A 145 -8.20 12.06 -1.65
CA LEU A 145 -8.71 10.69 -1.56
C LEU A 145 -9.16 10.32 -0.14
N GLY A 146 -8.47 10.82 0.89
CA GLY A 146 -8.81 10.62 2.29
C GLY A 146 -9.78 11.67 2.86
N THR A 147 -10.28 12.61 2.06
CA THR A 147 -11.11 13.73 2.51
C THR A 147 -12.59 13.51 2.18
N TYR A 148 -13.42 13.51 3.21
CA TYR A 148 -14.85 13.22 3.10
C TYR A 148 -15.69 14.27 3.83
N ALA A 149 -16.97 14.35 3.49
CA ALA A 149 -17.93 15.17 4.23
C ALA A 149 -18.41 14.43 5.49
N ASP A 150 -18.49 15.14 6.62
CA ASP A 150 -19.14 14.67 7.85
C ASP A 150 -20.68 14.74 7.76
N ALA A 151 -21.36 14.38 8.85
CA ALA A 151 -22.82 14.45 8.97
C ALA A 151 -23.40 15.87 8.76
N ASN A 152 -22.59 16.91 8.93
CA ASN A 152 -22.97 18.32 8.73
C ASN A 152 -22.53 18.87 7.37
N GLY A 153 -21.89 18.05 6.53
CA GLY A 153 -21.36 18.46 5.23
C GLY A 153 -19.97 19.12 5.30
N ASN A 154 -19.31 19.18 6.46
CA ASN A 154 -17.96 19.73 6.57
C ASN A 154 -16.96 18.70 6.03
N LYS A 155 -16.04 19.13 5.18
CA LYS A 155 -14.99 18.26 4.65
C LYS A 155 -13.78 18.24 5.57
N ASN A 156 -13.35 17.04 5.96
CA ASN A 156 -12.12 16.83 6.70
C ASN A 156 -11.37 15.62 6.15
N MET A 157 -10.06 15.57 6.38
CA MET A 157 -9.26 14.38 6.09
C MET A 157 -9.46 13.34 7.21
N TYR A 158 -9.95 12.16 6.84
CA TYR A 158 -10.20 11.02 7.72
C TYR A 158 -9.30 9.82 7.40
N GLY A 159 -8.87 9.69 6.14
CA GLY A 159 -8.06 8.57 5.67
C GLY A 159 -6.59 8.93 5.57
N PHE A 160 -5.71 8.06 6.07
CA PHE A 160 -4.28 8.13 5.83
C PHE A 160 -3.86 6.97 4.91
N ALA A 161 -3.37 7.26 3.70
CA ALA A 161 -2.76 6.28 2.83
C ALA A 161 -1.47 5.73 3.47
N PHE A 162 -1.36 4.42 3.65
CA PHE A 162 -0.17 3.77 4.23
C PHE A 162 0.40 2.65 3.34
N LYS A 163 -0.42 2.10 2.44
CA LYS A 163 -0.05 1.11 1.43
C LYS A 163 -0.79 1.43 0.13
N MET A 164 -0.15 1.13 -0.99
CA MET A 164 -0.72 1.23 -2.33
C MET A 164 -0.37 -0.04 -3.08
N ASP A 165 -1.36 -0.61 -3.76
CA ASP A 165 -1.16 -1.72 -4.67
C ASP A 165 -1.52 -1.24 -6.09
N LEU A 166 -0.58 -1.39 -7.02
CA LEU A 166 -0.85 -1.09 -8.42
C LEU A 166 -1.67 -2.23 -9.02
N LYS A 167 -2.80 -1.87 -9.62
CA LYS A 167 -3.73 -2.79 -10.29
C LYS A 167 -3.56 -2.73 -11.81
N SER A 168 -4.30 -3.59 -12.50
CA SER A 168 -4.42 -3.56 -13.96
C SER A 168 -3.10 -3.83 -14.70
N LEU A 169 -2.30 -4.72 -14.11
CA LEU A 169 -1.09 -5.26 -14.71
C LEU A 169 -1.38 -6.62 -15.32
N VAL A 170 -0.98 -6.81 -16.58
CA VAL A 170 -0.94 -8.12 -17.22
C VAL A 170 0.46 -8.71 -17.04
N TRP A 171 0.53 -9.79 -16.28
CA TRP A 171 1.75 -10.56 -16.08
C TRP A 171 1.84 -11.66 -17.14
N TYR A 172 3.00 -11.79 -17.79
CA TYR A 172 3.25 -12.83 -18.79
C TYR A 172 4.58 -13.54 -18.52
N SER A 173 4.76 -14.73 -19.10
CA SER A 173 6.03 -15.46 -19.05
C SER A 173 6.86 -15.11 -20.30
N PRO A 174 8.02 -14.44 -20.15
CA PRO A 174 8.87 -14.09 -21.30
C PRO A 174 9.34 -15.30 -22.09
N GLU A 175 9.69 -16.40 -21.43
CA GLU A 175 10.12 -17.65 -22.06
C GLU A 175 9.01 -18.24 -22.94
N GLN A 176 7.77 -18.25 -22.43
CA GLN A 176 6.63 -18.74 -23.22
C GLN A 176 6.34 -17.85 -24.43
N PHE A 177 6.55 -16.54 -24.33
CA PHE A 177 6.38 -15.63 -25.45
C PHE A 177 7.46 -15.85 -26.52
N GLU A 178 8.72 -16.04 -26.11
CA GLU A 178 9.83 -16.33 -27.02
C GLU A 178 9.62 -17.68 -27.74
N ASP A 179 9.30 -18.74 -27.01
CA ASP A 179 9.13 -20.09 -27.56
C ASP A 179 7.96 -20.20 -28.56
N ASN A 180 6.90 -19.41 -28.36
CA ASN A 180 5.72 -19.41 -29.23
C ASN A 180 5.74 -18.26 -30.26
N GLY A 181 6.76 -17.38 -30.25
CA GLY A 181 6.89 -16.27 -31.19
C GLY A 181 5.82 -15.19 -31.01
N TYR A 182 5.41 -14.91 -29.76
CA TYR A 182 4.44 -13.88 -29.42
C TYR A 182 5.10 -12.53 -29.16
N GLU A 183 4.47 -11.47 -29.65
CA GLU A 183 4.88 -10.09 -29.39
C GLU A 183 4.05 -9.49 -28.24
N ILE A 184 4.63 -8.53 -27.52
CA ILE A 184 3.92 -7.83 -26.44
C ILE A 184 2.84 -6.92 -27.05
N PRO A 185 1.56 -7.08 -26.69
CA PRO A 185 0.49 -6.26 -27.26
C PRO A 185 0.58 -4.82 -26.76
N GLY A 186 0.37 -3.86 -27.68
CA GLY A 186 0.38 -2.43 -27.37
C GLY A 186 -1.00 -1.84 -27.11
N THR A 187 -2.07 -2.59 -27.42
CA THR A 187 -3.48 -2.16 -27.30
C THR A 187 -4.34 -3.28 -26.76
N MET A 188 -5.57 -2.94 -26.32
CA MET A 188 -6.53 -3.94 -25.87
C MET A 188 -6.97 -4.86 -27.02
N GLU A 189 -7.13 -4.31 -28.23
CA GLU A 189 -7.46 -5.08 -29.43
C GLU A 189 -6.35 -6.08 -29.78
N ASP A 190 -5.08 -5.67 -29.69
CA ASP A 190 -3.94 -6.56 -29.90
C ASP A 190 -3.86 -7.65 -28.83
N LEU A 191 -4.19 -7.32 -27.57
CA LEU A 191 -4.23 -8.29 -26.47
C LEU A 191 -5.33 -9.35 -26.68
N ILE A 192 -6.49 -8.94 -27.19
CA ILE A 192 -7.58 -9.85 -27.56
C ILE A 192 -7.14 -10.73 -28.74
N ALA A 193 -6.56 -10.15 -29.79
CA ALA A 193 -6.08 -10.89 -30.95
C ALA A 193 -4.99 -11.90 -30.58
N LEU A 194 -4.06 -11.52 -29.69
CA LEU A 194 -3.04 -12.42 -29.15
C LEU A 194 -3.67 -13.56 -28.33
N SER A 195 -4.70 -13.26 -27.54
CA SER A 195 -5.44 -14.28 -26.79
C SER A 195 -6.09 -15.32 -27.72
N ASP A 196 -6.71 -14.87 -28.81
CA ASP A 196 -7.31 -15.75 -29.82
C ASP A 196 -6.24 -16.60 -30.55
N GLN A 197 -5.08 -16.01 -30.85
CA GLN A 197 -3.94 -16.73 -31.42
C GLN A 197 -3.45 -17.83 -30.47
N MET A 198 -3.26 -17.52 -29.19
CA MET A 198 -2.84 -18.51 -28.18
C MET A 198 -3.82 -19.69 -28.10
N VAL A 199 -5.13 -19.44 -28.18
CA VAL A 199 -6.14 -20.50 -28.22
C VAL A 199 -6.00 -21.35 -29.50
N ALA A 200 -5.81 -20.73 -30.65
CA ALA A 200 -5.61 -21.43 -31.92
C ALA A 200 -4.34 -22.31 -31.92
N ASP A 201 -3.30 -21.87 -31.21
CA ASP A 201 -2.04 -22.61 -31.01
C ASP A 201 -2.17 -23.73 -29.96
N GLY A 202 -3.31 -23.84 -29.28
CA GLY A 202 -3.59 -24.87 -28.26
C GLY A 202 -3.14 -24.48 -26.84
N ASN A 203 -2.82 -23.21 -26.61
CA ASN A 203 -2.41 -22.68 -25.32
C ASN A 203 -3.60 -22.11 -24.52
N THR A 204 -3.39 -21.92 -23.21
CA THR A 204 -4.33 -21.20 -22.33
C THR A 204 -3.81 -19.78 -22.10
N PRO A 205 -4.44 -18.74 -22.68
CA PRO A 205 -3.91 -17.37 -22.62
C PRO A 205 -3.98 -16.74 -21.22
N TRP A 206 -4.91 -17.19 -20.38
CA TRP A 206 -5.22 -16.56 -19.10
C TRP A 206 -5.27 -17.55 -17.94
N CYS A 207 -4.57 -17.22 -16.86
CA CYS A 207 -4.69 -17.88 -15.56
C CYS A 207 -5.33 -16.91 -14.58
N ILE A 208 -6.65 -17.04 -14.36
CA ILE A 208 -7.41 -16.12 -13.51
C ILE A 208 -8.18 -16.92 -12.46
N GLY A 209 -7.83 -16.71 -11.18
CA GLY A 209 -8.57 -17.27 -10.05
C GLY A 209 -9.75 -16.36 -9.70
N VAL A 210 -10.90 -16.58 -10.33
CA VAL A 210 -12.17 -15.94 -9.96
C VAL A 210 -13.06 -16.95 -9.25
N GLU A 211 -13.51 -16.62 -8.04
CA GLU A 211 -14.48 -17.40 -7.29
C GLU A 211 -15.66 -16.51 -6.87
N SER A 212 -16.87 -17.08 -6.81
CA SER A 212 -18.07 -16.41 -6.32
C SER A 212 -18.20 -16.51 -4.79
N GLY A 213 -17.29 -15.88 -4.06
CA GLY A 213 -17.35 -15.71 -2.60
C GLY A 213 -17.38 -14.23 -2.17
N ASN A 214 -17.70 -13.96 -0.89
CA ASN A 214 -17.84 -12.60 -0.34
C ASN A 214 -16.66 -11.66 -0.65
N ALA A 215 -15.45 -12.21 -0.74
CA ALA A 215 -14.22 -11.46 -0.95
C ALA A 215 -13.34 -12.05 -2.07
N THR A 216 -13.88 -12.88 -2.96
CA THR A 216 -13.11 -13.50 -4.06
C THR A 216 -13.60 -13.09 -5.45
N GLY A 217 -14.71 -12.33 -5.53
CA GLY A 217 -15.19 -11.72 -6.77
C GLY A 217 -14.44 -10.46 -7.22
N TRP A 218 -13.63 -9.83 -6.35
CA TRP A 218 -12.89 -8.60 -6.69
C TRP A 218 -11.86 -8.82 -7.79
N THR A 219 -11.33 -10.03 -7.98
CA THR A 219 -10.40 -10.29 -9.08
C THR A 219 -11.04 -9.97 -10.44
N ALA A 220 -12.38 -10.08 -10.55
CA ALA A 220 -13.10 -9.71 -11.76
C ALA A 220 -13.34 -8.20 -11.87
N THR A 221 -13.40 -7.44 -10.77
CA THR A 221 -13.52 -5.97 -10.83
C THR A 221 -12.24 -5.35 -11.37
N ASP A 222 -11.07 -5.88 -10.98
CA ASP A 222 -9.76 -5.47 -11.52
C ASP A 222 -9.63 -5.64 -13.05
N TRP A 223 -10.54 -6.40 -13.67
CA TRP A 223 -10.59 -6.62 -15.12
C TRP A 223 -11.63 -5.76 -15.85
N MET A 224 -12.64 -5.27 -15.13
CA MET A 224 -13.84 -4.66 -15.73
C MET A 224 -13.97 -3.17 -15.45
N GLU A 225 -13.33 -2.66 -14.39
CA GLU A 225 -13.56 -1.31 -13.88
C GLU A 225 -12.63 -0.23 -14.47
N ASP A 226 -11.69 -0.62 -15.35
CA ASP A 226 -10.75 0.29 -16.05
C ASP A 226 -11.08 0.51 -17.53
#